data_AF-A0A520HGR2-F1
#
_entry.id   AF-A0A520HGR2-F1
#
_cell.length_a   1.000
_cell.length_b   1.000
_cell.length_c   1.000
_cell.angle_alpha   90.00
_cell.angle_beta   90.00
_cell.angle_gamma   90.00
#
_symmetry.space_group_name_H-M   'P 1'
#
loop_
_entity.id
_entity.type
_entity.pdbx_description
1 polymer ?
#
loop_
_entity_poly.entity_id
_entity_poly.type
_entity_poly.pdbx_seq_one_letter_code
_entity_poly.pdbx_strand_id
1 'polypeptide(L)'
;MIPRVLLGTAQVPGGGELRLLQRGAEFSIMLGANELMNSRLSGSEEALAEQACDRIGGRPGVRMLIGGLGMGFTLRAALARLGPDAEVV
;
A
#
# COMPACT_ATOMS: atom_id res chain seq x y z
N MET A 1 -27.72 -4.65 5.56
CA MET A 1 -26.76 -3.80 4.83
C MET A 1 -25.56 -3.58 5.73
N ILE A 2 -24.32 -3.86 5.30
CA ILE A 2 -23.13 -3.61 6.12
C ILE A 2 -22.83 -2.10 6.06
N PRO A 3 -22.82 -1.38 7.20
CA PRO A 3 -22.60 0.06 7.22
C PRO A 3 -21.14 0.40 6.90
N ARG A 4 -20.93 1.62 6.39
CA ARG A 4 -19.61 2.23 6.30
C ARG A 4 -19.32 3.02 7.58
N VAL A 5 -18.19 2.74 8.20
CA VAL A 5 -17.71 3.40 9.42
C VAL A 5 -16.49 4.23 9.06
N LEU A 6 -16.47 5.51 9.44
CA LEU A 6 -15.29 6.35 9.32
C LEU A 6 -14.32 6.02 10.45
N LEU A 7 -13.11 5.61 10.11
CA LEU A 7 -12.06 5.26 11.08
C LEU A 7 -11.05 6.37 11.30
N GLY A 8 -10.80 7.20 10.28
CA GLY A 8 -9.82 8.27 10.37
C GLY A 8 -9.89 9.23 9.20
N THR A 9 -9.32 10.41 9.40
CA THR A 9 -9.20 11.45 8.39
C THR A 9 -7.80 12.03 8.39
N ALA A 10 -7.36 12.55 7.26
CA ALA A 10 -6.10 13.28 7.13
C ALA A 10 -6.24 14.38 6.08
N GLN A 11 -5.69 15.56 6.36
CA GLN A 11 -5.68 16.65 5.39
C GLN A 11 -4.53 16.46 4.39
N VAL A 12 -4.84 16.62 3.10
CA VAL A 12 -3.83 16.53 2.03
C VAL A 12 -3.14 17.89 1.90
N PRO A 13 -1.80 17.95 1.91
CA PRO A 13 -1.08 19.18 1.59
C PRO A 13 -1.49 19.68 0.19
N GLY A 14 -1.91 20.94 0.09
CA GLY A 14 -2.45 21.50 -1.15
C GLY A 14 -3.97 21.33 -1.34
N GLY A 15 -4.65 20.65 -0.41
CA GLY A 15 -6.11 20.65 -0.28
C GLY A 15 -6.76 19.28 -0.48
N GLY A 16 -7.95 19.14 0.10
CA GLY A 16 -8.70 17.90 0.13
C GLY A 16 -8.49 17.11 1.43
N GLU A 17 -9.42 16.21 1.71
CA GLU A 17 -9.40 15.34 2.89
C GLU A 17 -9.38 13.87 2.44
N LEU A 18 -8.42 13.12 2.98
CA LEU A 18 -8.42 11.67 2.94
C LEU A 18 -9.28 11.11 4.06
N ARG A 19 -10.04 10.06 3.75
CA ARG A 19 -10.88 9.35 4.73
C ARG A 19 -10.59 7.86 4.66
N LEU A 20 -10.29 7.26 5.80
CA LEU A 20 -10.22 5.81 5.96
C LEU A 20 -11.60 5.30 6.39
N LEU A 21 -12.24 4.50 5.55
CA LEU A 21 -13.53 3.90 5.81
C LEU A 21 -13.40 2.39 6.00
N GLN A 22 -14.22 1.81 6.87
CA GLN A 22 -14.38 0.36 7.02
C GLN A 22 -15.81 -0.05 6.69
N ARG A 23 -15.96 -1.19 6.01
CA ARG A 23 -17.25 -1.85 5.75
C ARG A 23 -17.09 -3.34 5.97
N GLY A 24 -17.52 -3.82 7.14
CA GLY A 24 -17.27 -5.22 7.53
C GLY A 24 -15.76 -5.44 7.71
N ALA A 25 -15.18 -6.34 6.93
CA ALA A 25 -13.74 -6.62 6.93
C ALA A 25 -12.94 -5.79 5.90
N GLU A 26 -13.63 -4.98 5.09
CA GLU A 26 -13.01 -4.22 4.00
C GLU A 26 -12.66 -2.81 4.47
N PHE A 27 -11.50 -2.32 4.03
CA PHE A 27 -11.03 -0.95 4.26
C PHE A 27 -10.89 -0.22 2.93
N SER A 28 -11.21 1.08 2.91
CA SER A 28 -11.09 1.96 1.74
C SER A 28 -10.43 3.28 2.13
N ILE A 29 -9.49 3.75 1.32
CA ILE A 29 -8.96 5.13 1.39
C ILE A 29 -9.67 5.95 0.33
N MET A 30 -10.36 7.00 0.75
CA MET A 30 -11.17 7.87 -0.12
C MET A 30 -10.58 9.28 -0.18
N LEU A 31 -10.61 9.90 -1.36
CA LEU A 31 -10.38 11.34 -1.56
C LEU A 31 -11.66 11.97 -2.11
N GLY A 32 -12.37 12.73 -1.25
CA GLY A 32 -13.71 13.20 -1.60
C GLY A 32 -14.64 12.02 -1.93
N ALA A 33 -15.20 11.99 -3.15
CA ALA A 33 -16.05 10.90 -3.63
C ALA A 33 -15.28 9.73 -4.27
N ASN A 34 -13.99 9.90 -4.56
CA ASN A 34 -13.18 8.91 -5.27
C ASN A 34 -12.57 7.90 -4.29
N GLU A 35 -12.70 6.60 -4.57
CA GLU A 35 -11.91 5.56 -3.89
C GLU A 35 -10.53 5.51 -4.53
N LEU A 36 -9.47 5.72 -3.73
CA LEU A 36 -8.09 5.63 -4.20
C LEU A 36 -7.61 4.18 -4.20
N MET A 37 -7.94 3.44 -3.14
CA MET A 37 -7.54 2.05 -2.95
C MET A 37 -8.41 1.40 -1.86
N ASN A 38 -8.48 0.07 -1.90
CA ASN A 38 -9.19 -0.72 -0.89
C ASN A 38 -8.41 -1.98 -0.52
N SER A 39 -8.87 -2.68 0.51
CA SER A 39 -8.20 -3.87 1.03
C SER A 39 -8.57 -5.18 0.31
N ARG A 40 -9.37 -5.13 -0.77
CA ARG A 40 -9.83 -6.33 -1.50
C ARG A 40 -8.92 -6.70 -2.66
N LEU A 41 -8.37 -5.70 -3.34
CA LEU A 41 -7.57 -5.88 -4.55
C LEU A 41 -6.14 -5.39 -4.27
N SER A 42 -5.16 -6.27 -4.48
CA SER A 42 -3.72 -6.00 -4.27
C SER A 42 -2.81 -6.58 -5.37
N GLY A 43 -3.40 -7.14 -6.43
CA GLY A 43 -2.66 -7.96 -7.38
C GLY A 43 -1.59 -7.19 -8.17
N SER A 44 -1.88 -5.95 -8.57
CA SER A 44 -0.91 -5.09 -9.25
C SER A 44 0.25 -4.68 -8.36
N GLU A 45 -0.04 -4.39 -7.09
CA GLU A 45 0.90 -3.96 -6.07
C GLU A 45 1.87 -5.08 -5.70
N GLU A 46 1.36 -6.31 -5.61
CA GLU A 46 2.15 -7.52 -5.40
C GLU A 46 3.00 -7.84 -6.64
N ALA A 47 2.41 -7.86 -7.84
CA ALA A 47 3.13 -8.12 -9.07
C ALA A 47 4.28 -7.11 -9.30
N LEU A 48 4.06 -5.83 -8.98
CA LEU A 48 5.10 -4.80 -9.09
C LEU A 48 6.29 -5.11 -8.17
N ALA A 49 6.04 -5.45 -6.91
CA ALA A 49 7.09 -5.81 -5.95
C ALA A 49 7.83 -7.07 -6.40
N GLU A 50 7.09 -8.08 -6.84
CA GLU A 50 7.65 -9.34 -7.31
C GLU A 50 8.59 -9.15 -8.51
N GLN A 51 8.12 -8.43 -9.54
CA GLN A 51 8.92 -8.16 -10.73
C GLN A 51 10.18 -7.32 -10.43
N ALA A 52 10.13 -6.45 -9.40
CA ALA A 52 11.32 -5.73 -8.96
C ALA A 52 12.29 -6.69 -8.24
N CYS A 53 11.79 -7.47 -7.28
CA CYS A 53 12.57 -8.45 -6.52
C CYS A 53 13.20 -9.52 -7.42
N ASP A 54 12.53 -9.98 -8.48
CA ASP A 54 13.09 -10.92 -9.45
C ASP A 54 14.37 -10.40 -10.11
N ARG A 55 14.44 -9.08 -10.34
CA ARG A 55 15.55 -8.44 -11.05
C ARG A 55 16.72 -8.09 -10.14
N ILE A 56 16.44 -7.67 -8.91
CA ILE A 56 17.47 -7.09 -8.02
C ILE A 56 17.59 -7.77 -6.66
N GLY A 57 16.62 -8.57 -6.23
CA GLY A 57 16.52 -9.10 -4.86
C GLY A 57 17.63 -10.09 -4.46
N GLY A 58 18.31 -10.70 -5.44
CA GLY A 58 19.46 -11.56 -5.19
C GLY A 58 20.81 -10.82 -5.04
N ARG A 59 20.81 -9.49 -5.13
CA ARG A 59 22.02 -8.68 -4.93
C ARG A 59 22.26 -8.47 -3.43
N PRO A 60 23.51 -8.50 -2.95
CA PRO A 60 23.79 -8.14 -1.56
C PRO A 60 23.51 -6.65 -1.33
N GLY A 61 22.95 -6.30 -0.16
CA GLY A 61 22.73 -4.93 0.27
C GLY A 61 21.73 -4.13 -0.59
N VAL A 62 20.66 -4.75 -1.07
CA VAL A 62 19.62 -4.06 -1.85
C VAL A 62 19.00 -2.94 -1.03
N ARG A 63 18.96 -1.72 -1.61
CA ARG A 63 18.17 -0.61 -1.08
C ARG A 63 17.01 -0.34 -2.02
N MET A 64 15.77 -0.53 -1.55
CA MET A 64 14.56 -0.42 -2.35
C MET A 64 13.65 0.70 -1.81
N LEU A 65 13.33 1.69 -2.64
CA LEU A 65 12.37 2.75 -2.31
C LEU A 65 10.94 2.31 -2.65
N ILE A 66 10.02 2.42 -1.71
CA ILE A 66 8.58 2.27 -1.94
C ILE A 66 7.96 3.66 -2.07
N GLY A 67 7.72 4.07 -3.32
CA GLY A 67 7.16 5.38 -3.68
C GLY A 67 5.67 5.52 -3.36
N GLY A 68 5.33 5.55 -2.07
CA GLY A 68 3.97 5.64 -1.55
C GLY A 68 3.51 4.36 -0.88
N LEU A 69 3.03 4.46 0.36
CA LEU A 69 2.65 3.27 1.15
C LEU A 69 1.26 2.75 0.82
N GLY A 70 0.29 3.65 0.56
CA GLY A 70 -1.09 3.23 0.33
C GLY A 70 -1.62 2.29 1.41
N MET A 71 -2.07 1.09 1.01
CA MET A 71 -2.48 0.00 1.91
C MET A 71 -1.33 -0.92 2.36
N GLY A 72 -0.09 -0.65 1.92
CA GLY A 72 1.11 -1.39 2.29
C GLY A 72 1.34 -2.68 1.50
N PHE A 73 0.57 -2.95 0.44
CA PHE A 73 0.65 -4.22 -0.29
C PHE A 73 1.99 -4.42 -1.00
N THR A 74 2.49 -3.41 -1.71
CA THR A 74 3.81 -3.47 -2.37
C THR A 74 4.92 -3.64 -1.34
N LEU A 75 4.85 -2.90 -0.22
CA LEU A 75 5.82 -3.01 0.87
C LEU A 75 5.82 -4.43 1.45
N ARG A 76 4.65 -4.97 1.79
CA ARG A 76 4.49 -6.34 2.31
C ARG A 76 5.09 -7.37 1.35
N ALA A 77 4.77 -7.27 0.07
CA ALA A 77 5.26 -8.20 -0.95
C ALA A 77 6.78 -8.10 -1.15
N ALA A 78 7.35 -6.89 -1.11
CA ALA A 78 8.79 -6.68 -1.19
C ALA A 78 9.51 -7.29 0.03
N LEU A 79 9.04 -7.00 1.25
CA LEU A 79 9.61 -7.52 2.50
C LEU A 79 9.56 -9.05 2.58
N ALA A 80 8.55 -9.68 2.00
CA ALA A 80 8.45 -11.15 1.96
C ALA A 80 9.52 -11.80 1.06
N ARG A 81 10.15 -11.03 0.16
CA ARG A 81 11.06 -11.55 -0.89
C ARG A 81 12.51 -11.07 -0.76
N LEU A 82 12.74 -9.94 -0.10
CA LEU A 82 14.08 -9.39 0.07
C LEU A 82 14.89 -10.15 1.13
N GLY A 83 16.21 -10.18 0.94
CA GLY A 83 17.14 -10.78 1.89
C GLY A 83 17.26 -9.98 3.19
N PRO A 84 17.82 -10.58 4.26
CA PRO A 84 17.94 -9.95 5.58
C PRO A 84 18.90 -8.74 5.61
N ASP A 85 19.77 -8.60 4.62
CA ASP A 85 20.71 -7.50 4.43
C ASP A 85 20.14 -6.37 3.55
N ALA A 86 18.89 -6.50 3.09
CA ALA A 86 18.21 -5.47 2.33
C ALA A 86 17.60 -4.37 3.22
N GLU A 87 17.50 -3.16 2.68
CA GLU A 87 16.87 -2.00 3.30
C GLU A 87 15.71 -1.52 2.42
N VAL A 88 14.53 -1.36 3.01
CA VAL A 88 13.38 -0.75 2.34
C VAL A 88 13.18 0.66 2.88
N VAL A 89 13.15 1.64 1.99
CA VAL A 89 13.05 3.07 2.29
C VAL A 89 11.78 3.70 1.71
#